data_AF-A0A151K3C0-F1
#
_entry.id   AF-A0A151K3C0-F1
#
_cell.length_a   1.000
_cell.length_b   1.000
_cell.length_c   1.000
_cell.angle_alpha   90.00
_cell.angle_beta   90.00
_cell.angle_gamma   90.00
#
_symmetry.space_group_name_H-M   'P 1'
#
loop_
_entity.id
_entity.type
_entity.pdbx_description
1 polymer ?
#
loop_
_entity_poly.entity_id
_entity_poly.type
_entity_poly.pdbx_seq_one_letter_code
_entity_poly.pdbx_strand_id
1 'polypeptide(L)' 'IHLGRNVWVPKASYNAAVNSARSGSMVVKNMALVVFGHEVLKNSSVTGIQCNSKKNKEKKPKLDATKLLAIKGIGIGI' A
#
# COMPACT_ATOMS: atom_id res chain seq x y z
N ILE A 1 4.36 15.21 2.84
CA ILE A 1 3.05 15.19 2.15
C ILE A 1 2.08 14.42 3.03
N HIS A 2 0.94 15.03 3.35
CA HIS A 2 -0.11 14.39 4.14
C HIS A 2 -1.04 13.63 3.18
N LEU A 3 -1.16 12.31 3.35
CA LEU A 3 -2.04 11.45 2.55
C LEU A 3 -3.44 11.28 3.15
N GLY A 4 -3.73 12.02 4.23
CA GLY A 4 -4.92 11.83 5.05
C GLY A 4 -4.73 10.75 6.12
N ARG A 5 -5.68 10.69 7.07
CA ARG A 5 -5.70 9.70 8.16
C ARG A 5 -4.41 9.64 8.99
N ASN A 6 -3.78 10.80 9.18
CA ASN A 6 -2.50 10.97 9.87
C ASN A 6 -1.33 10.18 9.25
N VAL A 7 -1.40 9.88 7.95
CA VAL A 7 -0.31 9.24 7.20
C VAL A 7 0.51 10.31 6.51
N TRP A 8 1.79 10.35 6.85
CA TRP A 8 2.75 11.32 6.32
C TRP A 8 3.85 10.59 5.57
N VAL A 9 4.18 11.11 4.39
CA VAL A 9 5.30 10.61 3.59
C VAL A 9 6.24 11.76 3.21
N PRO A 10 7.55 11.50 3.05
CA PRO A 10 8.49 12.49 2.55
C PRO A 10 8.10 12.97 1.15
N LYS A 11 8.28 14.27 0.87
CA LYS A 11 7.94 14.85 -0.44
C LYS A 11 8.75 14.23 -1.58
N ALA A 12 10.02 13.95 -1.37
CA ALA A 12 10.87 13.29 -2.36
C ALA A 12 10.33 11.89 -2.74
N SER A 13 9.97 11.09 -1.74
CA SER A 13 9.41 9.75 -1.95
C SER A 13 8.05 9.78 -2.64
N TYR A 14 7.19 10.74 -2.28
CA TYR A 14 5.91 10.95 -2.95
C TYR A 14 6.10 11.30 -4.43
N ASN A 15 6.95 12.29 -4.72
CA ASN A 15 7.24 12.70 -6.09
C ASN A 15 7.84 11.56 -6.91
N ALA A 16 8.78 10.80 -6.35
CA ALA A 16 9.36 9.64 -7.02
C ALA A 16 8.28 8.57 -7.32
N ALA A 17 7.39 8.30 -6.37
CA ALA A 17 6.31 7.31 -6.53
C ALA A 17 5.30 7.70 -7.63
N VAL A 18 4.94 8.98 -7.72
CA VAL A 18 4.00 9.52 -8.72
C VAL A 18 4.67 9.66 -10.09
N ASN A 19 5.84 10.29 -10.16
CA ASN A 19 6.49 10.61 -11.44
C ASN A 19 7.06 9.38 -12.16
N SER A 20 7.35 8.30 -11.44
CA SER A 20 7.81 7.04 -12.05
C SER A 20 6.66 6.13 -12.52
N ALA A 21 5.42 6.46 -12.19
CA ALA A 21 4.27 5.62 -12.49
C ALA A 21 3.73 5.88 -13.90
N ARG A 22 3.44 4.80 -14.63
CA ARG A 22 2.85 4.85 -15.98
C ARG A 22 1.32 4.67 -15.97
N SER A 23 0.73 4.46 -14.80
CA SER A 23 -0.72 4.29 -14.62
C SER A 23 -1.12 4.53 -13.16
N GLY A 24 -2.40 4.83 -12.91
CA GLY A 24 -2.92 5.00 -11.54
C GLY A 24 -2.70 3.77 -10.65
N SER A 25 -2.80 2.56 -11.22
CA SER A 25 -2.47 1.31 -10.51
C SER A 25 -1.00 1.25 -10.08
N MET A 26 -0.09 1.79 -10.89
CA MET A 26 1.33 1.84 -10.56
C MET A 26 1.62 2.91 -9.49
N VAL A 27 0.92 4.05 -9.51
CA VAL A 27 0.98 5.05 -8.43
C VAL A 27 0.60 4.41 -7.10
N VAL A 28 -0.50 3.66 -7.06
CA VAL A 28 -0.97 2.96 -5.85
C VAL A 28 0.08 1.95 -5.34
N LYS A 29 0.70 1.16 -6.23
CA LYS A 29 1.76 0.20 -5.86
C LYS A 29 3.00 0.89 -5.31
N ASN A 30 3.47 1.93 -5.99
CA ASN A 30 4.63 2.70 -5.57
C ASN A 30 4.38 3.37 -4.22
N MET A 31 3.17 3.92 -4.01
CA MET A 31 2.81 4.52 -2.74
C MET A 31 2.70 3.50 -1.62
N ALA A 32 2.19 2.29 -1.89
CA ALA A 32 2.18 1.22 -0.92
C ALA A 32 3.61 0.87 -0.47
N LEU A 33 4.59 0.85 -1.39
CA LEU A 33 5.99 0.64 -1.04
C LEU A 33 6.54 1.76 -0.15
N VAL A 34 6.19 3.02 -0.41
CA VAL A 34 6.64 4.16 0.42
C VAL A 34 6.02 4.12 1.82
N VAL A 35 4.75 3.73 1.95
CA VAL A 35 4.00 3.79 3.22
C VAL A 35 4.25 2.58 4.12
N PHE A 36 4.42 1.39 3.55
CA PHE A 36 4.58 0.15 4.30
C PHE A 36 5.99 -0.42 4.24
N GLY A 37 6.75 -0.13 3.19
CA GLY A 37 8.03 -0.78 2.93
C GLY A 37 7.87 -2.17 2.30
N HIS A 38 8.94 -2.60 1.63
CA HIS A 38 8.97 -3.86 0.88
C HIS A 38 8.75 -5.10 1.78
N GLU A 39 9.40 -5.15 2.93
CA GLU A 39 9.34 -6.32 3.83
C GLU A 39 7.95 -6.54 4.40
N VAL A 40 7.28 -5.46 4.83
CA VAL A 40 5.91 -5.53 5.35
C VAL A 40 4.96 -5.99 4.26
N LEU A 41 5.05 -5.46 3.04
CA LEU A 41 4.19 -5.87 1.92
C LEU A 41 4.42 -7.33 1.52
N LYS A 42 5.68 -7.80 1.54
CA LYS A 42 6.01 -9.19 1.22
C LYS A 42 5.39 -10.16 2.24
N ASN A 43 5.39 -9.80 3.52
CA ASN A 43 4.98 -10.68 4.62
C ASN A 43 3.54 -10.47 5.09
N SER A 44 2.84 -9.44 4.62
CA SER A 44 1.45 -9.12 5.02
C SER A 44 0.44 -9.36 3.91
N SER A 45 -0.84 -9.22 4.22
CA SER A 45 -1.95 -9.29 3.27
C SER A 45 -2.97 -8.17 3.51
N VAL A 46 -3.78 -7.85 2.50
CA VAL A 46 -4.79 -6.78 2.60
C VAL A 46 -5.92 -7.16 3.58
N THR A 47 -6.34 -8.43 3.57
CA THR A 47 -7.49 -8.89 4.34
C THR A 47 -7.13 -9.69 5.59
N GLY A 48 -5.92 -10.25 5.67
CA GLY A 48 -5.56 -11.23 6.70
C GLY A 48 -6.16 -12.61 6.47
N ILE A 49 -6.95 -12.80 5.40
CA ILE A 49 -7.71 -14.02 5.15
C ILE A 49 -6.82 -15.04 4.43
N GLN A 50 -6.90 -16.30 4.86
CA GLN A 50 -6.21 -17.40 4.20
C GLN A 50 -6.78 -17.63 2.81
N CYS A 51 -5.91 -17.92 1.85
CA CYS A 51 -6.38 -18.31 0.52
C CYS A 51 -7.02 -19.70 0.59
N ASN A 52 -8.29 -19.81 0.14
CA ASN A 52 -9.03 -21.07 0.11
C ASN A 52 -8.33 -22.20 -0.67
N SER A 53 -7.53 -21.83 -1.68
CA SER A 53 -6.72 -22.77 -2.50
C SER A 53 -5.40 -23.17 -1.81
N LYS A 54 -4.91 -22.42 -0.81
CA LYS A 54 -3.64 -22.68 -0.12
C LYS A 54 -3.85 -22.87 1.39
N LYS A 55 -4.66 -23.86 1.75
CA LYS A 55 -5.04 -24.17 3.15
C LYS A 55 -3.86 -24.56 4.05
N ASN A 56 -2.77 -25.07 3.47
CA ASN A 56 -1.57 -25.49 4.21
C ASN A 56 -0.53 -24.37 4.42
N LYS A 57 -0.80 -23.14 3.97
CA LYS A 57 0.10 -21.99 4.21
C LYS A 57 -0.40 -21.13 5.36
N GLU A 58 0.52 -20.68 6.18
CA GLU A 58 0.22 -19.75 7.28
C GLU A 58 -0.43 -18.46 6.78
N LYS A 59 -1.37 -17.94 7.60
CA LYS A 59 -2.08 -16.70 7.30
C LYS A 59 -1.13 -15.53 7.48
N LYS A 60 -1.01 -14.69 6.46
CA LYS A 60 -0.24 -13.45 6.56
C LYS A 60 -1.01 -12.43 7.39
N PRO A 61 -0.36 -11.67 8.29
CA PRO A 61 -1.01 -10.61 9.06
C PRO A 61 -1.66 -9.58 8.13
N LYS A 62 -2.72 -8.94 8.63
CA LYS A 62 -3.43 -7.90 7.90
C LYS A 62 -2.63 -6.60 7.92
N LEU A 63 -2.56 -5.90 6.79
CA LEU A 63 -2.01 -4.55 6.71
C LEU A 63 -2.86 -3.55 7.51
N ASP A 64 -2.19 -2.52 8.01
CA ASP A 64 -2.86 -1.42 8.71
C ASP A 64 -3.95 -0.79 7.84
N ALA A 65 -5.19 -0.85 8.32
CA ALA A 65 -6.37 -0.43 7.57
C ALA A 65 -6.37 1.09 7.32
N THR A 66 -5.83 1.87 8.26
CA THR A 66 -5.75 3.33 8.18
C THR A 66 -4.84 3.76 7.02
N LYS A 67 -3.64 3.16 6.93
CA LYS A 67 -2.68 3.35 5.84
C LYS A 67 -3.21 2.86 4.50
N LEU A 68 -3.92 1.73 4.46
CA LEU A 68 -4.58 1.24 3.24
C LEU A 68 -5.62 2.23 2.71
N LEU A 69 -6.45 2.78 3.59
CA LEU A 69 -7.46 3.77 3.20
C LEU A 69 -6.86 5.10 2.75
N ALA A 70 -5.73 5.52 3.35
CA ALA A 70 -4.99 6.69 2.89
C ALA A 70 -4.49 6.53 1.44
N ILE A 71 -3.93 5.35 1.10
CA ILE A 71 -3.47 5.06 -0.26
C ILE A 71 -4.66 4.90 -1.23
N LYS A 72 -5.75 4.26 -0.81
CA LYS A 72 -6.96 4.09 -1.64
C LYS A 72 -7.52 5.44 -2.10
N GLY A 73 -7.44 6.48 -1.26
CA GLY A 73 -7.88 7.84 -1.61
C GLY A 73 -7.11 8.43 -2.80
N ILE A 74 -5.86 8.02 -3.03
CA ILE A 74 -5.03 8.52 -4.14
C ILE A 74 -5.52 7.96 -5.48
N GLY A 75 -5.91 6.68 -5.51
CA GLY A 75 -6.36 6.01 -6.75
C GLY A 75 -7.74 6.43 -7.25
N ILE A 76 -8.50 7.21 -6.48
CA ILE A 76 -9.81 7.77 -6.88
C ILE A 76 -9.64 9.16 -7.53
N GLY A 77 -8.51 9.84 -7.31
CA GLY A 77 -8.25 11.21 -7.76
C GLY A 77 -7.30 11.34 -8.96
N ILE A 78 -6.93 10.24 -9.61
CA ILE A 78 -6.17 10.20 -10.88
C ILE A 78 -7.08 9.58 -11.93
#